data_AF-A0A1G1HF23-F1
#
_entry.id   AF-A0A1G1HF23-F1
#
_cell.length_a   1.000
_cell.length_b   1.000
_cell.length_c   1.000
_cell.angle_alpha   90.00
_cell.angle_beta   90.00
_cell.angle_gamma   90.00
#
_symmetry.space_group_name_H-M   'P 1'
#
loop_
_entity.id
_entity.type
_entity.pdbx_description
1 polymer ?
#
loop_
_entity_poly.entity_id
_entity_poly.type
_entity_poly.pdbx_seq_one_letter_code
_entity_poly.pdbx_strand_id
1 'polypeptide(L)' 'MIKVNQEKLQEKIKKLKQKAAEKIAKAAGKQAEPEARAARKKVKRAQRKLRSAKAYKSSGKKAAAAEAKPAEEKASA' A
#
# COMPACT_ATOMS: atom_id res chain seq x y z
N MET A 1 -18.16 5.74 0.92
CA MET A 1 -17.04 4.92 0.37
C MET A 1 -16.34 5.73 -0.73
N ILE A 2 -15.24 6.43 -0.42
CA ILE A 2 -14.55 7.24 -1.44
C ILE A 2 -13.99 6.27 -2.48
N LYS A 3 -14.56 6.28 -3.70
CA LYS A 3 -14.12 5.46 -4.83
C LYS A 3 -12.70 5.88 -5.17
N VAL A 4 -11.72 5.22 -4.55
CA VAL A 4 -10.31 5.42 -4.82
C VAL A 4 -10.10 5.02 -6.28
N ASN A 5 -9.99 6.00 -7.16
CA ASN A 5 -9.63 5.74 -8.55
C ASN A 5 -8.17 5.27 -8.56
N GLN A 6 -7.99 3.97 -8.80
CA GLN A 6 -6.69 3.29 -8.75
C GLN A 6 -5.73 3.87 -9.79
N GLU A 7 -6.23 4.33 -10.94
CA GLU A 7 -5.45 4.94 -12.01
C GLU A 7 -4.86 6.28 -11.55
N LYS A 8 -5.70 7.15 -10.97
CA LYS A 8 -5.24 8.42 -10.37
C LYS A 8 -4.20 8.20 -9.28
N LEU A 9 -4.33 7.14 -8.49
CA LEU A 9 -3.31 6.76 -7.49
C LEU A 9 -2.01 6.28 -8.14
N GLN A 10 -2.09 5.51 -9.23
CA GLN A 10 -0.91 5.04 -9.96
C GLN A 10 -0.14 6.20 -10.60
N GLU A 11 -0.84 7.14 -11.24
CA GLU A 11 -0.23 8.37 -11.78
C GLU A 11 0.43 9.20 -10.69
N LYS A 12 -0.24 9.35 -9.54
CA LYS A 12 0.34 10.05 -8.38
C LYS A 12 1.59 9.37 -7.87
N ILE A 13 1.63 8.03 -7.87
CA ILE A 13 2.83 7.27 -7.50
C ILE A 13 3.95 7.50 -8.51
N LYS A 14 3.67 7.51 -9.83
CA LYS A 14 4.68 7.82 -10.86
C LYS A 14 5.31 9.19 -10.63
N LYS A 15 4.49 10.24 -10.43
CA LYS A 15 4.97 11.61 -10.13
C LYS A 15 5.79 11.66 -8.84
N LEU A 16 5.37 10.96 -7.79
CA LEU A 16 6.11 10.92 -6.51
C LEU A 16 7.44 10.19 -6.63
N LYS A 17 7.54 9.16 -7.47
CA LYS A 17 8.80 8.45 -7.74
C LYS A 17 9.81 9.36 -8.45
N GLN A 18 9.37 10.11 -9.47
CA GLN A 18 10.22 11.08 -10.16
C GLN A 18 10.74 12.15 -9.19
N LYS A 19 9.86 12.78 -8.41
CA LYS A 19 10.25 13.77 -7.39
C LYS A 19 11.19 13.20 -6.32
N ALA A 20 11.02 11.93 -5.95
CA ALA A 20 11.94 11.28 -5.03
C ALA A 20 13.31 11.03 -5.66
N ALA A 21 13.37 10.60 -6.93
CA ALA A 21 14.62 10.43 -7.66
C ALA A 21 15.36 11.76 -7.82
N GLU A 22 14.66 12.85 -8.17
CA GLU A 22 15.23 14.20 -8.25
C GLU A 22 15.83 14.66 -6.92
N LYS A 23 15.11 14.45 -5.80
CA LYS A 23 15.61 14.81 -4.47
C LYS A 23 16.78 13.93 -4.04
N ILE A 24 16.81 12.67 -4.44
CA ILE A 24 17.97 11.78 -4.19
C ILE A 24 19.17 12.22 -5.04
N ALA A 25 18.96 12.60 -6.30
CA ALA A 25 20.02 13.09 -7.18
C ALA A 25 20.60 14.42 -6.66
N LYS A 26 19.76 15.37 -6.23
CA LYS A 26 20.19 16.61 -5.57
C LYS A 26 20.96 16.36 -4.27
N ALA A 27 20.64 15.27 -3.58
CA ALA A 27 21.33 14.82 -2.38
C ALA A 27 22.60 13.99 -2.68
N ALA A 28 23.14 14.04 -3.90
CA ALA A 28 24.29 13.22 -4.33
C ALA A 28 24.10 11.72 -4.07
N GLY A 29 22.89 11.20 -4.23
CA GLY A 29 22.55 9.80 -3.98
C GLY A 29 22.30 9.44 -2.51
N LYS A 30 22.47 10.39 -1.57
CA LYS A 30 22.26 10.14 -0.14
C LYS A 30 20.76 10.01 0.17
N GLN A 31 20.29 8.77 0.17
CA GLN A 31 18.88 8.46 0.42
C GLN A 31 18.44 8.72 1.86
N ALA A 32 19.39 8.87 2.79
CA ALA A 32 19.16 9.16 4.20
C ALA A 32 18.94 10.66 4.46
N GLU A 33 19.30 11.53 3.51
CA GLU A 33 19.05 12.97 3.63
C GLU A 33 17.58 13.23 3.96
N PRO A 34 17.27 14.18 4.86
CA PRO A 34 15.92 14.40 5.36
C PRO A 34 14.89 14.56 4.23
N GLU A 35 15.25 15.30 3.18
CA GLU A 35 14.38 15.55 2.03
C GLU A 35 14.16 14.30 1.16
N ALA A 36 15.23 13.57 0.85
CA ALA A 36 15.17 12.33 0.09
C ALA A 36 14.37 11.26 0.85
N ARG A 37 14.60 11.15 2.16
CA ARG A 37 13.86 10.25 3.06
C ARG A 37 12.37 10.61 3.12
N ALA A 38 12.03 11.89 3.23
CA ALA A 38 10.65 12.35 3.23
C ALA A 38 9.94 12.03 1.91
N ALA A 39 10.60 12.27 0.77
CA ALA A 39 10.06 11.97 -0.56
C ALA A 39 9.81 10.46 -0.74
N ARG A 40 10.76 9.60 -0.35
CA ARG A 40 10.61 8.14 -0.37
C ARG A 40 9.48 7.66 0.53
N LYS A 41 9.33 8.24 1.73
CA LYS A 41 8.21 7.92 2.64
C LYS A 41 6.86 8.23 2.00
N LYS A 42 6.72 9.35 1.26
CA LYS A 42 5.50 9.69 0.52
C LYS A 42 5.18 8.64 -0.56
N VAL A 43 6.18 8.19 -1.32
CA VAL A 43 6.02 7.09 -2.29
C VAL A 43 5.52 5.81 -1.61
N LYS A 44 6.18 5.37 -0.53
CA LYS A 44 5.79 4.16 0.22
C LYS A 44 4.37 4.26 0.77
N ARG A 45 3.97 5.41 1.31
CA ARG A 45 2.60 5.64 1.81
C ARG A 45 1.56 5.54 0.68
N ALA A 46 1.82 6.14 -0.47
CA ALA A 46 0.93 6.04 -1.64
C ALA A 46 0.81 4.61 -2.17
N GLN A 47 1.93 3.87 -2.23
CA GLN A 47 1.93 2.44 -2.60
C GLN A 47 1.14 1.58 -1.61
N ARG A 48 1.28 1.83 -0.30
CA ARG A 48 0.46 1.15 0.72
C ARG A 48 -1.03 1.43 0.51
N LYS A 49 -1.41 2.68 0.26
CA LYS A 49 -2.81 3.04 -0.03
C LYS A 49 -3.35 2.34 -1.29
N LEU A 50 -2.56 2.24 -2.35
CA LEU A 50 -2.94 1.48 -3.55
C LEU A 50 -3.08 -0.01 -3.23
N ARG A 51 -2.17 -0.60 -2.44
CA ARG A 51 -2.26 -2.00 -2.04
C ARG A 51 -3.50 -2.26 -1.19
N SER A 52 -3.82 -1.40 -0.23
CA SER A 52 -5.04 -1.50 0.57
C SER A 52 -6.29 -1.37 -0.29
N ALA A 53 -6.31 -0.44 -1.26
CA ALA A 53 -7.43 -0.29 -2.18
C ALA A 53 -7.61 -1.50 -3.13
N LYS A 54 -6.52 -2.17 -3.51
CA LYS A 54 -6.55 -3.45 -4.23
C LYS A 54 -6.99 -4.60 -3.32
N ALA A 55 -6.48 -4.63 -2.08
CA ALA A 55 -6.78 -5.66 -1.10
C ALA A 55 -8.26 -5.63 -0.68
N TYR A 56 -8.88 -4.46 -0.56
CA TYR A 56 -10.32 -4.34 -0.27
C TYR A 56 -11.19 -4.94 -1.38
N LYS A 57 -10.72 -4.94 -2.65
CA LYS A 57 -11.39 -5.68 -3.73
C LYS A 57 -11.16 -7.19 -3.63
N SER A 58 -10.02 -7.64 -3.09
CA SER A 58 -9.71 -9.08 -2.95
C SER A 58 -10.15 -9.70 -1.62
N SER A 59 -10.43 -8.91 -0.58
CA SER A 59 -10.83 -9.40 0.74
C SER A 59 -12.24 -9.98 0.75
N GLY A 60 -13.07 -9.67 -0.26
CA GLY A 60 -14.32 -10.40 -0.50
C GLY A 60 -14.12 -11.90 -0.76
N LYS A 61 -12.92 -12.33 -1.21
CA LYS A 61 -12.64 -13.75 -1.46
C LYS A 61 -12.07 -14.50 -0.25
N LYS A 62 -11.62 -13.81 0.81
CA LYS A 62 -11.15 -14.45 2.05
C LYS A 62 -12.16 -14.39 3.20
N ALA A 63 -13.09 -13.43 3.21
CA ALA A 63 -14.23 -13.49 4.13
C ALA A 63 -15.21 -14.63 3.74
N ALA A 64 -15.45 -14.84 2.44
CA ALA A 64 -16.28 -15.95 1.95
C ALA A 64 -15.67 -17.36 2.18
N ALA A 65 -14.39 -17.46 2.54
CA ALA A 65 -13.74 -18.74 2.87
C ALA A 65 -13.57 -18.96 4.38
N ALA A 66 -13.89 -17.96 5.21
CA ALA A 66 -13.86 -18.06 6.67
C ALA A 66 -15.25 -18.28 7.29
N GLU A 67 -16.34 -18.02 6.54
CA GLU A 67 -17.72 -18.29 6.98
C GLU A 67 -18.25 -19.70 6.61
N ALA A 68 -17.43 -20.55 5.99
CA ALA A 68 -17.80 -21.92 5.60
C ALA A 68 -17.15 -23.02 6.45
N LYS A 69 -17.00 -22.79 7.76
CA LYS A 69 -16.79 -23.89 8.72
C LYS A 69 -17.80 -23.73 9.86
N PRO A 70 -18.90 -24.51 9.87
CA PRO A 70 -19.70 -24.65 11.07
C PRO A 70 -18.88 -25.43 12.11
N ALA A 71 -19.20 -25.14 13.37
CA ALA A 71 -18.61 -25.70 14.57
C ALA A 71 -18.83 -27.22 14.69
N GLU A 72 -17.82 -27.89 15.23
CA GLU A 72 -17.84 -29.17 15.97
C GLU A 72 -16.38 -29.34 16.47
N GLU A 73 -16.03 -29.73 17.68
CA GLU A 73 -16.78 -30.17 18.85
C GLU A 73 -15.80 -30.11 20.05
N LYS A 74 -16.32 -30.20 21.26
CA LYS A 74 -15.58 -30.17 22.53
C LYS A 74 -14.77 -31.46 22.79
N ALA A 75 -13.92 -31.35 23.82
CA ALA A 75 -13.43 -32.42 24.71
C ALA A 75 -12.25 -33.24 24.15
N SER A 76 -11.30 -33.73 24.95
CA SER A 76 -11.13 -33.78 26.40
C SER A 76 -9.67 -34.18 26.70
N ALA A 77 -9.23 -33.91 27.93
CA ALA A 77 -8.20 -34.62 28.71
C ALA A 77 -6.80 -34.82 28.11
#